data_AF-A0A7X4GZI9-F1
#
_entry.id   AF-A0A7X4GZI9-F1
#
_cell.length_a   1.000
_cell.length_b   1.000
_cell.length_c   1.000
_cell.angle_alpha   90.00
_cell.angle_beta   90.00
_cell.angle_gamma   90.00
#
_symmetry.space_group_name_H-M   'P 1'
#
loop_
_entity.id
_entity.type
_entity.pdbx_description
1 polymer ?
#
loop_
_entity_poly.entity_id
_entity_poly.type
_entity_poly.pdbx_seq_one_letter_code
_entity_poly.pdbx_strand_id
1 'polypeptide(L)'
;MACDLCNLLAAPGSALIWADDRVSVVAVDEPEYPGFTRVVWNAHVKEMTDLPAEDRVHIMNVVWAVESAQRQVFAPEKINLASFGNMTPHVHWHVIPRYRDDAHFPNPTWAVAERASPAEVLAARRALLPALHAAIVEKVKAS
;
A
#
# COMPACT_ATOMS: atom_id res chain seq x y z
N MET A 1 3.75 21.23 11.69
CA MET A 1 3.45 19.91 12.28
C MET A 1 4.46 18.93 11.72
N ALA A 2 4.99 17.99 12.50
CA ALA A 2 5.89 16.97 11.97
C ALA A 2 5.10 16.05 11.02
N CYS A 3 5.67 15.69 9.87
CA CYS A 3 5.01 14.78 8.93
C CYS A 3 5.25 13.32 9.35
N ASP A 4 4.18 12.57 9.59
CA ASP A 4 4.28 11.16 9.99
C ASP A 4 4.97 10.29 8.94
N LEU A 5 4.76 10.57 7.65
CA LEU A 5 5.44 9.85 6.57
C LEU A 5 6.92 10.21 6.50
N CYS A 6 7.32 11.46 6.72
CA CYS A 6 8.75 11.79 6.82
C CYS A 6 9.41 11.06 7.98
N ASN A 7 8.73 10.97 9.14
CA ASN A 7 9.24 10.23 10.29
C ASN A 7 9.35 8.73 10.01
N LEU A 8 8.33 8.14 9.36
CA LEU A 8 8.33 6.75 8.93
C LEU A 8 9.50 6.45 8.00
N LEU A 9 9.72 7.29 6.98
CA LEU A 9 10.78 7.09 6.00
C LEU A 9 12.19 7.29 6.58
N ALA A 10 12.34 8.10 7.64
CA ALA A 10 13.62 8.25 8.33
C ALA A 10 14.02 6.99 9.12
N ALA A 11 13.05 6.19 9.60
CA ALA A 11 13.29 4.98 10.36
C ALA A 11 12.20 3.92 10.11
N PRO A 12 12.15 3.31 8.91
CA PRO A 12 11.01 2.49 8.50
C PRO A 12 10.98 1.10 9.14
N GLY A 13 12.10 0.64 9.71
CA GLY A 13 12.20 -0.67 10.37
C GLY A 13 11.77 -1.82 9.45
N SER A 14 10.96 -2.74 9.99
CA SER A 14 10.43 -3.89 9.25
C SER A 14 9.30 -3.54 8.27
N ALA A 15 8.81 -2.30 8.27
CA ALA A 15 7.76 -1.89 7.34
C ALA A 15 8.31 -1.71 5.92
N LEU A 16 9.61 -1.45 5.74
CA LEU A 16 10.18 -1.24 4.41
C LEU A 16 10.21 -2.54 3.60
N ILE A 17 9.55 -2.55 2.43
CA ILE A 17 9.57 -3.66 1.48
C ILE A 17 10.62 -3.40 0.39
N TRP A 18 10.61 -2.17 -0.16
CA TRP A 18 11.49 -1.74 -1.24
C TRP A 18 11.61 -0.22 -1.23
N ALA A 19 12.74 0.33 -1.71
CA ALA A 19 12.87 1.75 -2.01
C ALA A 19 13.90 2.00 -3.12
N ASP A 20 13.74 3.12 -3.80
CA ASP A 20 14.79 3.81 -4.55
C ASP A 20 15.03 5.21 -3.98
N ASP A 21 15.66 6.10 -4.76
CA ASP A 21 15.95 7.48 -4.38
C ASP A 21 14.68 8.34 -4.21
N ARG A 22 13.58 8.00 -4.90
CA ARG A 22 12.38 8.82 -5.03
C ARG A 22 11.14 8.24 -4.35
N VAL A 23 11.03 6.92 -4.23
CA VAL A 23 9.84 6.22 -3.77
C VAL A 23 10.20 5.11 -2.78
N SER A 24 9.39 4.97 -1.75
CA SER A 24 9.44 3.85 -0.81
C SER A 24 8.12 3.08 -0.82
N VAL A 25 8.22 1.75 -0.81
CA VAL A 25 7.09 0.84 -0.66
C VAL A 25 7.13 0.25 0.75
N VAL A 26 6.08 0.51 1.52
CA VAL A 26 6.00 0.12 2.93
C VAL A 26 4.76 -0.72 3.22
N ALA A 27 4.94 -1.77 4.01
CA ALA A 27 3.84 -2.55 4.59
C ALA A 27 3.08 -1.72 5.62
N VAL A 28 1.77 -1.87 5.68
CA VAL A 28 0.91 -1.31 6.72
C VAL A 28 0.43 -2.45 7.60
N ASP A 29 0.72 -2.38 8.89
CA ASP A 29 0.22 -3.34 9.89
C ASP A 29 -1.21 -2.97 10.29
N GLU A 30 -2.15 -3.24 9.39
CA GLU A 30 -3.57 -3.07 9.62
C GLU A 30 -4.24 -4.44 9.80
N PRO A 31 -4.74 -4.77 11.00
CA PRO A 31 -5.12 -6.14 11.35
C PRO A 31 -6.15 -6.81 10.41
N GLU A 32 -7.12 -6.04 9.92
CA GLU A 32 -8.20 -6.52 9.04
C GLU A 32 -7.78 -6.58 7.56
N TYR A 33 -6.64 -6.01 7.20
CA TYR A 33 -6.20 -5.89 5.80
C TYR A 33 -4.77 -6.39 5.58
N PRO A 34 -4.49 -7.70 5.77
CA PRO A 34 -3.20 -8.27 5.43
C PRO A 34 -2.82 -7.97 3.97
N GLY A 35 -1.63 -7.41 3.78
CA GLY A 35 -1.14 -7.01 2.47
C GLY A 35 -1.38 -5.55 2.11
N PHE A 36 -2.05 -4.76 2.95
CA PHE A 36 -2.13 -3.32 2.79
C PHE A 36 -0.71 -2.75 2.65
N THR A 37 -0.43 -2.18 1.47
CA THR A 37 0.83 -1.52 1.16
C THR A 37 0.60 -0.03 0.90
N ARG A 38 1.57 0.80 1.28
CA ARG A 38 1.66 2.21 0.84
C ARG A 38 2.86 2.39 -0.08
N VAL A 39 2.64 3.13 -1.17
CA VAL A 39 3.72 3.67 -2.01
C VAL A 39 3.85 5.15 -1.68
N VAL A 40 5.00 5.55 -1.13
CA VAL A 40 5.21 6.88 -0.56
C VAL A 40 6.29 7.60 -1.36
N TRP A 41 6.03 8.83 -1.78
CA TRP A 41 7.07 9.68 -2.37
C TRP A 41 8.06 10.07 -1.28
N ASN A 42 9.37 9.97 -1.49
CA ASN A 42 10.35 10.16 -0.43
C ASN A 42 10.42 11.63 0.04
N ALA A 43 10.37 12.58 -0.89
CA ALA A 43 10.33 14.00 -0.56
C ALA A 43 8.94 14.40 -0.05
N HIS A 44 8.89 15.42 0.82
CA HIS A 44 7.62 15.97 1.29
C HIS A 44 6.98 16.83 0.19
N VAL A 45 6.09 16.23 -0.59
CA VAL A 45 5.32 16.90 -1.65
C VAL A 45 3.84 16.69 -1.36
N LYS A 46 3.03 17.74 -1.52
CA LYS A 46 1.62 17.68 -1.11
C LYS A 46 0.75 16.98 -2.14
N GLU A 47 0.71 17.50 -3.37
CA GLU A 47 -0.18 17.01 -4.41
C GLU A 47 0.58 16.21 -5.46
N MET A 48 -0.09 15.24 -6.09
CA MET A 48 0.46 14.55 -7.27
C MET A 48 0.80 15.53 -8.40
N THR A 49 0.05 16.63 -8.51
CA THR A 49 0.29 17.67 -9.52
C THR A 49 1.44 18.62 -9.20
N ASP A 50 2.01 18.54 -8.00
CA ASP A 50 3.22 19.29 -7.63
C ASP A 50 4.49 18.55 -8.10
N LEU A 51 4.37 17.26 -8.45
CA LEU A 51 5.45 16.47 -9.04
C LEU A 51 5.62 16.79 -10.54
N PRO A 52 6.86 16.74 -11.07
CA PRO A 52 7.11 16.65 -12.51
C PRO A 52 6.34 15.49 -13.16
N ALA A 53 6.02 15.62 -14.45
CA ALA A 53 5.23 14.61 -15.16
C ALA A 53 5.90 13.21 -15.15
N GLU A 54 7.23 13.16 -15.29
CA GLU A 54 8.01 11.92 -15.22
C GLU A 54 7.95 11.25 -13.84
N ASP A 55 7.95 12.05 -12.77
CA ASP A 55 7.86 11.54 -11.39
C ASP A 55 6.47 11.01 -11.07
N ARG A 56 5.42 11.61 -11.64
CA ARG A 56 4.05 11.07 -11.56
C ARG A 56 3.97 9.71 -12.24
N VAL A 57 4.63 9.53 -13.39
CA VAL A 57 4.68 8.23 -14.07
C VAL A 57 5.46 7.23 -13.22
N HIS A 58 6.60 7.64 -12.67
CA HIS A 58 7.44 6.76 -11.83
C HIS A 58 6.68 6.20 -10.64
N ILE A 59 6.07 7.05 -9.81
CA ILE A 59 5.31 6.58 -8.65
C ILE A 59 4.12 5.70 -9.05
N MET A 60 3.44 6.01 -10.16
CA MET A 60 2.31 5.19 -10.62
C MET A 60 2.75 3.82 -11.15
N ASN A 61 3.90 3.72 -11.80
CA ASN A 61 4.47 2.43 -12.18
C ASN A 61 4.74 1.56 -10.95
N VAL A 62 5.28 2.14 -9.87
CA VAL A 62 5.47 1.42 -8.60
C VAL A 62 4.12 1.01 -7.99
N VAL A 63 3.11 1.87 -8.02
CA VAL A 63 1.74 1.53 -7.56
C VAL A 63 1.18 0.33 -8.33
N TRP A 64 1.29 0.32 -9.66
CA TRP A 64 0.80 -0.80 -10.47
C TRP A 64 1.61 -2.08 -10.29
N ALA A 65 2.91 -1.98 -10.03
CA ALA A 65 3.74 -3.13 -9.68
C ALA A 65 3.28 -3.78 -8.35
N VAL A 66 3.00 -2.96 -7.33
CA VAL A 66 2.44 -3.43 -6.05
C VAL A 66 1.06 -4.05 -6.26
N GLU A 67 0.18 -3.40 -7.03
CA GLU A 67 -1.13 -3.96 -7.39
C GLU A 67 -0.99 -5.33 -8.06
N SER A 68 -0.10 -5.44 -9.05
CA SER A 68 0.13 -6.69 -9.78
C SER A 68 0.66 -7.79 -8.86
N ALA A 69 1.56 -7.47 -7.94
CA ALA A 69 2.10 -8.41 -6.96
C ALA A 69 1.00 -8.90 -6.00
N GLN A 70 0.16 -7.98 -5.49
CA GLN A 70 -0.99 -8.35 -4.67
C GLN A 70 -1.96 -9.26 -5.43
N ARG A 71 -2.28 -8.94 -6.69
CA ARG A 71 -3.15 -9.78 -7.51
C ARG A 71 -2.58 -11.17 -7.75
N GLN A 72 -1.27 -11.28 -8.00
CA GLN A 72 -0.57 -12.54 -8.21
C GLN A 72 -0.57 -13.43 -6.96
N VAL A 73 -0.26 -12.85 -5.80
CA VAL A 73 -0.04 -13.63 -4.55
C VAL A 73 -1.35 -13.92 -3.82
N PHE A 74 -2.28 -12.97 -3.83
CA PHE A 74 -3.49 -13.05 -3.00
C PHE A 74 -4.75 -13.44 -3.75
N ALA A 75 -4.80 -13.26 -5.07
CA ALA A 75 -6.03 -13.39 -5.86
C ALA A 75 -7.25 -12.68 -5.20
N PRO A 76 -7.15 -11.38 -4.85
CA PRO A 76 -8.23 -10.68 -4.19
C PRO A 76 -9.41 -10.45 -5.15
N GLU A 77 -10.60 -10.25 -4.59
CA GLU A 77 -11.81 -9.90 -5.37
C GLU A 77 -11.62 -8.55 -6.08
N LYS A 78 -10.99 -7.58 -5.40
CA LYS A 78 -10.75 -6.23 -5.93
C LYS A 78 -9.51 -5.61 -5.32
N ILE A 79 -8.89 -4.68 -6.04
CA ILE A 79 -7.88 -3.77 -5.48
C ILE A 79 -8.48 -2.37 -5.32
N ASN A 80 -8.21 -1.72 -4.18
CA ASN A 80 -8.46 -0.30 -4.00
C ASN A 80 -7.13 0.48 -4.12
N LEU A 81 -7.15 1.51 -4.96
CA LEU A 81 -6.08 2.49 -5.11
C LEU A 81 -6.61 3.84 -4.67
N ALA A 82 -5.91 4.51 -3.76
CA ALA A 82 -6.31 5.85 -3.32
C ALA A 82 -5.11 6.69 -2.90
N SER A 83 -5.12 7.96 -3.29
CA SER A 83 -4.30 9.00 -2.68
C SER A 83 -5.25 10.03 -2.09
N PHE A 84 -5.29 10.12 -0.75
CA PHE A 84 -6.16 11.06 -0.03
C PHE A 84 -5.36 12.27 0.45
N GLY A 85 -4.56 12.10 1.50
CA GLY A 85 -3.68 13.16 2.02
C GLY A 85 -4.35 14.21 2.93
N ASN A 86 -5.60 14.03 3.34
CA ASN A 86 -6.30 15.03 4.18
C ASN A 86 -5.62 15.24 5.54
N MET A 87 -5.25 14.16 6.24
CA MET A 87 -4.56 14.24 7.55
C MET A 87 -3.05 14.43 7.40
N THR A 88 -2.45 13.77 6.42
CA THR A 88 -1.02 13.82 6.14
C THR A 88 -0.83 14.25 4.68
N PRO A 89 -0.71 15.56 4.40
CA PRO A 89 -0.62 16.11 3.05
C PRO A 89 0.77 15.89 2.45
N HIS A 90 1.12 14.63 2.27
CA HIS A 90 2.36 14.12 1.68
C HIS A 90 1.97 13.00 0.73
N VAL A 91 2.34 13.10 -0.54
CA VAL A 91 2.03 12.12 -1.60
C VAL A 91 2.33 10.69 -1.15
N HIS A 92 1.26 9.92 -1.04
CA HIS A 92 1.30 8.47 -0.89
C HIS A 92 0.05 7.85 -1.51
N TRP A 93 0.19 6.59 -1.90
CA TRP A 93 -0.88 5.78 -2.45
C TRP A 93 -1.11 4.57 -1.56
N HIS A 94 -2.38 4.32 -1.24
CA HIS A 94 -2.84 3.10 -0.63
C HIS A 94 -3.09 2.06 -1.72
N VAL A 95 -2.54 0.86 -1.56
CA VAL A 95 -2.80 -0.31 -2.41
C VAL A 95 -3.33 -1.43 -1.53
N ILE A 96 -4.63 -1.71 -1.63
CA ILE A 96 -5.33 -2.56 -0.66
C ILE A 96 -6.01 -3.74 -1.39
N PRO A 97 -5.63 -5.00 -1.08
CA PRO A 97 -6.36 -6.16 -1.55
C PRO A 97 -7.66 -6.35 -0.77
N ARG A 98 -8.79 -6.43 -1.48
CA ARG A 98 -10.14 -6.50 -0.94
C ARG A 98 -10.79 -7.85 -1.24
N TYR A 99 -11.64 -8.31 -0.33
CA TYR A 99 -12.28 -9.61 -0.40
C TYR A 99 -13.74 -9.51 0.04
N ARG A 100 -14.60 -10.41 -0.45
CA ARG A 100 -16.03 -10.42 -0.09
C ARG A 100 -16.30 -10.67 1.40
N ASP A 101 -15.34 -11.30 2.07
CA ASP A 101 -15.35 -11.63 3.49
C ASP A 101 -14.49 -10.68 4.34
N ASP A 102 -13.96 -9.60 3.75
CA ASP A 102 -13.29 -8.56 4.54
C ASP A 102 -14.29 -7.73 5.36
N ALA A 103 -13.78 -7.03 6.38
CA ALA A 103 -14.60 -6.33 7.36
C ALA A 103 -15.59 -5.32 6.76
N HIS A 104 -15.32 -4.75 5.58
CA HIS A 104 -16.08 -3.62 5.05
C HIS A 104 -16.74 -3.90 3.71
N PHE A 105 -16.36 -4.95 2.96
CA PHE A 105 -16.87 -5.18 1.61
C PHE A 105 -18.42 -5.27 1.59
N PRO A 106 -19.11 -4.60 0.64
CA PRO A 106 -18.59 -3.87 -0.54
C PRO A 106 -18.22 -2.39 -0.29
N ASN A 107 -18.28 -1.91 0.95
CA ASN A 107 -18.00 -0.53 1.32
C ASN A 107 -16.48 -0.23 1.33
N PRO A 108 -16.08 1.06 1.24
CA PRO A 108 -14.69 1.45 1.41
C PRO A 108 -14.17 1.11 2.81
N THR A 109 -12.85 0.96 2.94
CA THR A 109 -12.18 0.51 4.17
C THR A 109 -12.30 1.47 5.36
N TRP A 110 -12.82 2.67 5.14
CA TRP A 110 -13.02 3.72 6.15
C TRP A 110 -14.51 3.92 6.50
N ALA A 111 -15.40 3.09 5.96
CA ALA A 111 -16.79 3.04 6.39
C ALA A 111 -16.91 2.35 7.76
N VAL A 112 -18.14 2.24 8.26
CA VAL A 112 -18.43 1.35 9.39
C VAL A 112 -18.21 -0.10 8.95
N ALA A 113 -17.59 -0.92 9.79
CA ALA A 113 -17.40 -2.34 9.52
C ALA A 113 -18.74 -3.07 9.46
N GLU A 114 -18.92 -3.87 8.42
CA GLU A 114 -20.10 -4.70 8.18
C GLU A 114 -20.01 -6.05 8.91
N ARG A 115 -18.78 -6.52 9.16
CA ARG A 115 -18.47 -7.81 9.76
C ARG A 115 -17.06 -7.82 10.37
N ALA A 116 -16.77 -8.81 11.20
CA ALA A 116 -15.40 -9.18 11.50
C ALA A 116 -14.92 -10.19 10.47
N SER A 117 -13.70 -10.03 9.95
CA SER A 117 -13.11 -11.04 9.07
C SER A 117 -12.78 -12.30 9.88
N PRO A 118 -12.99 -13.53 9.35
CA PRO A 118 -12.66 -14.75 10.08
C PRO A 118 -11.17 -14.83 10.41
N ALA A 119 -10.83 -15.20 11.66
CA ALA A 119 -9.46 -15.18 12.16
C ALA A 119 -8.53 -16.13 11.38
N GLU A 120 -9.04 -17.30 10.99
CA GLU A 120 -8.34 -18.29 10.17
C GLU A 120 -8.03 -17.76 8.77
N VAL A 121 -8.93 -16.96 8.20
CA VAL A 121 -8.74 -16.33 6.89
C VAL A 121 -7.69 -15.23 6.98
N LEU A 122 -7.74 -14.40 8.03
CA LEU A 122 -6.71 -13.38 8.29
C LEU A 122 -5.34 -14.03 8.50
N ALA A 123 -5.26 -15.13 9.25
CA ALA A 123 -4.02 -15.86 9.48
C ALA A 123 -3.45 -16.45 8.17
N ALA A 124 -4.30 -17.05 7.34
CA ALA A 124 -3.89 -17.58 6.04
C ALA A 124 -3.34 -16.48 5.10
N ARG A 125 -3.98 -15.30 5.08
CA ARG A 125 -3.50 -14.15 4.31
C ARG A 125 -2.17 -13.62 4.86
N ARG A 126 -2.02 -13.49 6.18
CA ARG A 126 -0.76 -13.06 6.81
C ARG A 126 0.41 -14.00 6.49
N ALA A 127 0.15 -15.31 6.39
CA ALA A 127 1.17 -16.29 6.03
C ALA A 127 1.79 -16.06 4.63
N LEU A 128 1.09 -15.34 3.74
CA LEU A 128 1.56 -15.02 2.39
C LEU A 128 2.38 -13.73 2.31
N LEU A 129 2.50 -12.94 3.39
CA LEU A 129 3.23 -11.66 3.37
C LEU A 129 4.68 -11.78 2.90
N PRO A 130 5.47 -12.80 3.29
CA PRO A 130 6.82 -12.96 2.76
C PRO A 130 6.85 -13.14 1.23
N ALA A 131 5.90 -13.92 0.69
CA ALA A 131 5.78 -14.11 -0.76
C ALA A 131 5.32 -12.83 -1.46
N LEU A 132 4.41 -12.07 -0.85
CA LEU A 132 3.99 -10.76 -1.34
C LEU A 132 5.17 -9.79 -1.43
N HIS A 133 5.96 -9.67 -0.36
CA HIS A 133 7.09 -8.74 -0.31
C HIS A 133 8.13 -9.10 -1.39
N ALA A 134 8.41 -10.38 -1.59
CA ALA A 134 9.29 -10.84 -2.67
C ALA A 134 8.73 -10.49 -4.06
N ALA A 135 7.43 -10.72 -4.29
CA ALA A 135 6.77 -10.41 -5.56
C ALA A 135 6.74 -8.89 -5.85
N ILE A 136 6.55 -8.05 -4.82
CA ILE A 136 6.64 -6.59 -4.95
C ILE A 136 8.03 -6.18 -5.43
N VAL A 137 9.09 -6.68 -4.79
CA VAL A 137 10.47 -6.35 -5.18
C VAL A 137 10.77 -6.79 -6.62
N GLU A 138 10.30 -7.98 -7.02
CA GLU A 138 10.46 -8.47 -8.39
C GLU A 138 9.76 -7.55 -9.40
N LYS A 139 8.47 -7.24 -9.18
CA LYS A 139 7.65 -6.45 -10.11
C LYS A 139 8.15 -5.02 -10.24
N VAL A 140 8.55 -4.39 -9.14
CA VAL A 140 9.08 -3.02 -9.17
C VAL A 140 10.41 -2.96 -9.94
N LYS A 141 11.29 -3.95 -9.79
CA LYS A 141 12.56 -3.99 -10.53
C LYS A 141 12.41 -4.29 -12.02
N ALA A 142 11.27 -4.82 -12.44
CA ALA A 142 10.98 -5.14 -13.83
C ALA A 142 10.25 -4.02 -14.60
N SER A 143 9.87 -2.94 -13.90
CA SER A 143 9.11 -1.79 -14.43
C SER A 143 10.05 -0.65 -14.77
#